data_AF-A0A0S8A1T5-F1
#
_entry.id   AF-A0A0S8A1T5-F1
#
_cell.length_a   1.000
_cell.length_b   1.000
_cell.length_c   1.000
_cell.angle_alpha   90.00
_cell.angle_beta   90.00
_cell.angle_gamma   90.00
#
_symmetry.space_group_name_H-M   'P 1'
#
loop_
_entity.id
_entity.type
_entity.pdbx_description
1 polymer ?
#
loop_
_entity_poly.entity_id
_entity_poly.type
_entity_poly.pdbx_seq_one_letter_code
_entity_poly.pdbx_strand_id
1 'polypeptide(L)'
;MAEPEAIYNPQARKKSVNLSINSDLVEKARALNINLSQTLENSLLELLRQKEREQWVKENEEAIAEYNKRVEKEGVFSDGLRKF
;
A
#
# COMPACT_ATOMS: atom_id res chain seq x y z
N MET A 1 12.67 2.46 15.36
CA MET A 1 12.21 1.47 14.39
C MET A 1 10.72 1.70 14.25
N ALA A 2 10.28 2.36 13.18
CA ALA A 2 8.85 2.62 12.99
C ALA A 2 8.20 1.25 12.74
N GLU A 3 7.34 0.82 13.66
CA GLU A 3 6.50 -0.34 13.40
C GLU A 3 5.64 0.00 12.17
N PRO A 4 5.44 -0.94 11.22
CA PRO A 4 4.49 -0.68 10.15
C PRO A 4 3.13 -0.48 10.80
N GLU A 5 2.69 0.78 10.91
CA GLU A 5 1.36 1.09 11.39
C GLU A 5 0.38 0.29 10.54
N ALA A 6 -0.45 -0.51 11.20
CA ALA A 6 -1.46 -1.27 10.51
C ALA A 6 -2.37 -0.27 9.78
N ILE A 7 -2.41 -0.35 8.44
CA ILE A 7 -3.18 0.52 7.53
C ILE A 7 -4.63 0.73 8.00
N TYR A 8 -5.17 -0.26 8.71
CA TYR A 8 -6.44 -0.17 9.42
C TYR A 8 -6.48 -1.18 10.58
N ASN A 9 -7.41 -0.99 11.50
CA ASN A 9 -7.68 -1.94 12.58
C ASN A 9 -8.61 -3.07 12.11
N PRO A 10 -8.14 -4.33 11.99
CA PRO A 10 -8.97 -5.46 11.55
C PRO A 10 -10.06 -5.85 12.55
N GLN A 11 -9.97 -5.41 13.80
CA GLN A 11 -10.97 -5.65 14.86
C GLN A 11 -12.00 -4.52 14.96
N ALA A 12 -11.89 -3.48 14.14
CA ALA A 12 -12.89 -2.43 14.10
C ALA A 12 -14.26 -2.99 13.67
N ARG A 13 -15.34 -2.49 14.27
CA ARG A 13 -16.69 -2.89 13.88
C ARG A 13 -16.95 -2.49 12.43
N LYS A 14 -17.45 -3.44 11.63
CA LYS A 14 -17.91 -3.16 10.26
C LYS A 14 -19.00 -2.10 10.31
N LYS A 15 -18.76 -0.98 9.65
CA LYS A 15 -19.74 0.09 9.49
C LYS A 15 -20.45 -0.10 8.16
N SER A 16 -21.78 -0.17 8.17
CA SER A 16 -22.56 -0.13 6.93
C SER A 16 -22.43 1.25 6.30
N VAL A 17 -22.03 1.29 5.03
CA VAL A 17 -21.88 2.52 4.25
C VAL A 17 -22.82 2.41 3.05
N ASN A 18 -23.71 3.39 2.87
CA ASN A 18 -24.53 3.49 1.68
C ASN A 18 -23.70 4.10 0.56
N LEU A 19 -23.60 3.39 -0.56
CA LEU A 19 -22.79 3.77 -1.70
C LEU A 19 -23.54 3.46 -3.01
N SER A 20 -23.39 4.34 -3.98
CA SER A 20 -24.02 4.21 -5.29
C SER A 20 -23.04 3.54 -6.26
N ILE A 21 -23.35 2.32 -6.69
CA ILE A 21 -22.60 1.60 -7.74
C ILE A 21 -23.53 1.38 -8.94
N ASN A 22 -22.94 1.30 -10.13
CA ASN A 22 -23.65 0.91 -11.35
C ASN A 22 -24.46 -0.38 -11.14
N SER A 23 -25.75 -0.34 -11.48
CA SER A 23 -26.68 -1.45 -11.27
C SER A 23 -26.30 -2.71 -12.06
N ASP A 24 -25.89 -2.56 -13.33
CA ASP A 24 -25.46 -3.69 -14.17
C ASP A 24 -24.23 -4.39 -13.58
N LEU A 25 -23.30 -3.64 -13.00
CA LEU A 25 -22.14 -4.20 -12.32
C LEU A 25 -22.54 -5.00 -11.08
N VAL A 26 -23.48 -4.49 -10.29
CA VAL A 26 -24.01 -5.18 -9.10
C VAL A 26 -24.73 -6.47 -9.50
N GLU A 27 -25.54 -6.42 -10.56
CA GLU A 27 -26.26 -7.58 -11.07
C GLU A 27 -25.31 -8.67 -11.57
N LYS A 28 -24.28 -8.30 -12.35
CA LYS A 28 -23.23 -9.21 -12.81
C LYS A 28 -22.45 -9.82 -11.64
N ALA A 29 -22.08 -9.00 -10.66
CA ALA A 29 -21.38 -9.47 -9.47
C ALA A 29 -22.22 -10.48 -8.68
N ARG A 30 -23.52 -10.20 -8.50
CA ARG A 30 -24.46 -11.13 -7.84
C ARG A 30 -24.64 -12.42 -8.63
N ALA A 31 -24.77 -12.34 -9.96
CA ALA A 31 -24.88 -13.52 -10.83
C ALA A 31 -23.66 -14.44 -10.72
N LEU A 32 -22.48 -13.85 -10.51
CA LEU A 32 -21.22 -14.56 -10.30
C LEU A 32 -20.93 -14.91 -8.83
N ASN A 33 -21.87 -14.71 -7.91
CA ASN A 33 -21.69 -14.93 -6.46
C ASN A 33 -20.51 -14.16 -5.85
N ILE A 34 -20.17 -13.00 -6.41
CA ILE A 34 -19.10 -12.14 -5.89
C ILE A 34 -19.60 -11.42 -4.64
N ASN A 35 -18.86 -11.53 -3.54
CA ASN A 35 -19.13 -10.80 -2.33
C ASN A 35 -18.67 -9.34 -2.46
N LEU A 36 -19.61 -8.45 -2.77
CA LEU A 36 -19.37 -7.02 -2.97
C LEU A 36 -18.70 -6.37 -1.76
N SER A 37 -19.13 -6.70 -0.54
CA SER A 37 -18.56 -6.12 0.68
C SER A 37 -17.07 -6.47 0.82
N GLN A 38 -16.71 -7.75 0.64
CA GLN A 38 -15.33 -8.18 0.75
C GLN A 38 -14.46 -7.61 -0.39
N THR A 39 -15.02 -7.56 -1.60
CA THR A 39 -14.31 -7.03 -2.78
C THR A 39 -14.00 -5.55 -2.60
N LEU A 40 -14.99 -4.76 -2.17
CA LEU A 40 -14.81 -3.34 -1.89
C LEU A 40 -13.80 -3.09 -0.77
N GLU A 41 -13.88 -3.87 0.32
CA GLU A 41 -12.92 -3.77 1.43
C GLU A 41 -11.49 -4.05 0.94
N ASN A 42 -11.27 -5.12 0.18
CA ASN A 42 -9.96 -5.45 -0.37
C ASN A 42 -9.44 -4.37 -1.32
N SER A 43 -10.27 -3.88 -2.25
CA SER A 43 -9.86 -2.82 -3.18
C SER A 43 -9.56 -1.50 -2.48
N LEU A 44 -10.32 -1.15 -1.43
CA LEU A 44 -10.02 0.01 -0.59
C LEU A 44 -8.69 -0.14 0.13
N LEU A 45 -8.38 -1.33 0.65
CA LEU A 45 -7.10 -1.60 1.28
C LEU A 45 -5.95 -1.43 0.29
N GLU A 46 -6.06 -1.99 -0.91
CA GLU A 46 -5.02 -1.84 -1.94
C GLU A 46 -4.76 -0.38 -2.31
N LEU A 47 -5.83 0.41 -2.46
CA LEU A 47 -5.74 1.85 -2.72
C LEU A 47 -5.07 2.60 -1.56
N LEU A 48 -5.44 2.29 -0.32
CA LEU A 48 -4.80 2.88 0.87
C LEU A 48 -3.31 2.54 0.92
N ARG A 49 -2.96 1.26 0.71
CA ARG A 49 -1.55 0.83 0.66
C ARG A 49 -0.78 1.60 -0.40
N GLN A 50 -1.38 1.80 -1.58
CA GLN A 50 -0.75 2.54 -2.65
C GLN A 50 -0.53 4.00 -2.26
N LYS A 51 -1.53 4.64 -1.64
CA LYS A 51 -1.43 6.04 -1.22
C LYS A 51 -0.42 6.25 -0.11
N GLU A 52 -0.36 5.37 0.88
CA GLU A 52 0.67 5.44 1.93
C GLU A 52 2.07 5.23 1.36
N ARG A 53 2.25 4.31 0.40
CA ARG A 53 3.54 4.15 -0.29
C ARG A 53 3.92 5.40 -1.07
N GLU A 54 3.00 5.98 -1.83
CA GLU A 54 3.22 7.23 -2.57
C GLU A 54 3.60 8.37 -1.63
N GLN A 55 2.94 8.46 -0.47
CA GLN A 55 3.20 9.47 0.54
C GLN A 55 4.57 9.25 1.21
N TRP A 56 4.87 8.02 1.62
CA TRP A 56 6.16 7.67 2.23
C TRP A 56 7.33 7.96 1.29
N VAL A 57 7.21 7.62 0.00
CA VAL A 57 8.26 7.92 -0.99
C VAL A 57 8.50 9.43 -1.09
N LYS A 58 7.43 10.24 -1.11
CA LYS A 58 7.57 11.70 -1.14
C LYS A 58 8.23 12.24 0.12
N GLU A 59 7.83 11.75 1.29
CA GLU A 59 8.39 12.20 2.58
C GLU A 59 9.84 11.76 2.77
N ASN A 60 10.25 10.63 2.20
CA ASN A 60 11.60 10.09 2.33
C ASN A 60 12.48 10.41 1.12
N GLU A 61 12.00 11.19 0.14
CA GLU A 61 12.74 11.50 -1.08
C GLU A 61 14.08 12.19 -0.77
N GLU A 62 14.10 13.16 0.14
CA GLU A 62 15.33 13.84 0.57
C GLU A 62 16.29 12.91 1.31
N ALA A 63 15.79 12.06 2.22
CA ALA A 63 16.59 11.10 2.96
C ALA A 63 17.18 10.02 2.04
N ILE A 64 16.41 9.55 1.06
CA ILE A 64 16.85 8.61 0.03
C ILE A 64 17.89 9.28 -0.87
N ALA A 65 17.70 10.54 -1.26
CA ALA A 65 18.66 11.27 -2.08
C ALA A 65 20.00 11.51 -1.36
N GLU A 66 19.96 11.87 -0.07
CA GLU A 66 21.18 12.03 0.74
C GLU A 66 21.90 10.70 0.96
N TYR A 67 21.15 9.62 1.23
CA TYR A 67 21.71 8.27 1.32
C TYR A 67 22.35 7.83 0.00
N ASN A 68 21.66 8.04 -1.13
CA ASN A 68 22.19 7.70 -2.45
C ASN A 68 23.48 8.47 -2.76
N LYS A 69 23.54 9.78 -2.47
CA LYS A 69 24.77 10.58 -2.61
C LYS A 69 25.90 10.05 -1.75
N ARG A 70 25.59 9.61 -0.52
CA ARG A 70 26.57 9.00 0.37
C ARG A 70 27.08 7.68 -0.19
N VAL A 71 26.21 6.82 -0.70
CA VAL A 71 26.57 5.56 -1.34
C VAL A 71 27.42 5.78 -2.60
N GLU A 72 27.09 6.76 -3.43
CA GLU A 72 27.92 7.14 -4.59
C GLU A 72 29.32 7.64 -4.19
N LYS A 73 29.41 8.36 -3.06
CA LYS A 73 30.67 8.94 -2.59
C LYS A 73 31.55 7.97 -1.80
N GLU A 74 30.95 7.15 -0.96
CA GLU A 74 31.65 6.27 0.00
C GLU A 74 31.67 4.80 -0.45
N GLY A 75 30.92 4.44 -1.48
CA GLY A 75 30.67 3.06 -1.89
C GLY A 75 29.68 2.36 -0.96
N VAL A 76 29.25 1.16 -1.35
CA VAL A 76 28.46 0.29 -0.47
C VAL A 76 29.37 -0.56 0.39
N PHE A 77 28.97 -0.88 1.62
CA PHE A 77 29.75 -1.74 2.53
C PHE A 77 30.16 -3.08 1.91
N SER A 78 29.38 -3.59 0.95
CA SER A 78 29.64 -4.84 0.24
C SER A 78 30.62 -4.74 -0.94
N ASP A 79 31.09 -3.54 -1.32
CA ASP A 79 31.99 -3.37 -2.48
C ASP A 79 33.34 -4.06 -2.27
N GLY A 80 33.82 -4.15 -1.02
CA GLY A 80 35.04 -4.86 -0.67
C GLY A 80 34.87 -6.38 -0.46
N LEU A 81 33.63 -6.89 -0.46
CA LEU A 81 33.30 -8.28 -0.11
C LEU A 81 32.84 -9.14 -1.29
N ARG A 82 32.59 -8.54 -2.47
CA ARG A 82 32.38 -9.30 -3.70
C ARG A 82 33.72 -9.80 -4.25
N LYS A 83 34.12 -10.99 -3.83
CA LYS A 83 34.98 -11.88 -4.62
C LYS A 83 34.09 -12.93 -5.29
N PHE A 84 34.08 -12.93 -6.62
CA PHE A 84 33.50 -13.99 -7.44
C PHE A 84 34.47 -15.16 -7.58
#